data_AF-A0A409XU06-F1
#
_entry.id   AF-A0A409XU06-F1
#
_cell.length_a   1.000
_cell.length_b   1.000
_cell.length_c   1.000
_cell.angle_alpha   90.00
_cell.angle_beta   90.00
_cell.angle_gamma   90.00
#
_symmetry.space_group_name_H-M   'P 1'
#
loop_
_entity.id
_entity.type
_entity.pdbx_description
1 polymer ?
#
loop_
_entity_poly.entity_id
_entity_poly.type
_entity_poly.pdbx_seq_one_letter_code
_entity_poly.pdbx_strand_id
1 'polypeptide(L)'
;MCMTLMEAVNDGEDLLTTVSMPCIEVGTVGGGTVLGPQKSVLEMLGLRGAHPTSPGQNSQGLARLIAAAVMAGELSLLSALAAGHLIRAHMAHNRSQANTEPVATPATPSSEKGPLAKAHLGRNKD
;
A
#
# COMPACT_ATOMS: atom_id res chain seq x y z
N MET A 1 -21.27 -10.51 7.07
CA MET A 1 -20.82 -11.38 8.19
C MET A 1 -19.76 -12.34 7.67
N CYS A 2 -18.71 -12.64 8.44
CA CYS A 2 -17.64 -13.58 8.06
C CYS A 2 -17.29 -14.49 9.23
N MET A 3 -17.08 -15.79 8.97
CA MET A 3 -16.49 -16.75 9.89
C MET A 3 -15.29 -17.42 9.22
N THR A 4 -14.12 -17.34 9.85
CA THR A 4 -12.88 -17.94 9.37
C THR A 4 -12.56 -19.17 10.22
N LEU A 5 -12.29 -20.30 9.56
CA LEU A 5 -11.87 -21.56 10.19
C LEU A 5 -10.54 -21.98 9.59
N MET A 6 -9.64 -22.48 10.43
CA MET A 6 -8.31 -22.95 10.05
C MET A 6 -8.04 -24.29 10.73
N GLU A 7 -7.63 -25.28 9.95
CA GLU A 7 -7.29 -26.63 10.45
C GLU A 7 -6.02 -27.15 9.79
N ALA A 8 -5.24 -27.91 10.56
CA ALA A 8 -4.08 -28.63 10.06
C ALA A 8 -4.56 -29.88 9.31
N VAL A 9 -4.04 -30.09 8.10
CA VAL A 9 -4.37 -31.24 7.25
C VAL A 9 -3.06 -31.89 6.76
N ASN A 10 -3.17 -33.05 6.10
CA ASN A 10 -2.01 -33.79 5.57
C ASN A 10 -0.90 -34.00 6.63
N ASP A 11 -1.28 -34.63 7.75
CA ASP A 11 -0.39 -34.91 8.89
C ASP A 11 0.25 -33.67 9.55
N GLY A 12 -0.33 -32.49 9.32
CA GLY A 12 0.13 -31.22 9.89
C GLY A 12 1.08 -30.42 9.00
N GLU A 13 1.34 -30.89 7.78
CA GLU A 13 2.22 -30.22 6.82
C GLU A 13 1.52 -29.09 6.06
N ASP A 14 0.18 -29.13 5.97
CA ASP A 14 -0.62 -28.14 5.26
C ASP A 14 -1.67 -27.47 6.15
N LEU A 15 -2.02 -26.23 5.82
CA LEU A 15 -3.06 -25.46 6.49
C LEU A 15 -4.29 -25.29 5.57
N LEU A 16 -5.42 -25.90 5.94
CA LEU A 16 -6.70 -25.62 5.28
C LEU A 16 -7.36 -24.41 5.93
N THR A 17 -7.60 -23.37 5.12
CA THR A 17 -8.33 -22.17 5.54
C THR A 17 -9.67 -22.09 4.81
N THR A 18 -10.76 -21.88 5.55
CA THR A 18 -12.11 -21.70 5.01
C THR A 18 -12.72 -20.40 5.52
N VAL A 19 -13.41 -19.67 4.65
CA VAL A 19 -14.24 -18.51 5.03
C VAL A 19 -15.69 -18.76 4.65
N SER A 20 -16.60 -18.44 5.57
CA SER A 20 -18.05 -18.49 5.35
C SER A 20 -18.65 -17.09 5.45
N MET A 21 -19.26 -16.64 4.35
CA MET A 21 -19.87 -15.31 4.24
C MET A 21 -21.30 -15.43 3.67
N PRO A 22 -22.32 -15.67 4.50
CA PRO A 22 -23.67 -16.04 4.04
C PRO A 22 -24.49 -14.87 3.47
N CYS A 23 -24.07 -13.65 3.76
CA CYS A 23 -24.78 -12.41 3.37
C CYS A 23 -23.81 -11.46 2.68
N ILE A 24 -23.41 -11.81 1.44
CA ILE A 24 -22.71 -10.86 0.56
C ILE A 24 -23.74 -10.26 -0.39
N GLU A 25 -24.20 -9.05 -0.09
CA GLU A 25 -25.05 -8.27 -0.98
C GLU A 25 -24.17 -7.51 -1.99
N VAL A 26 -24.11 -8.01 -3.22
CA VAL A 26 -23.27 -7.39 -4.25
C VAL A 26 -23.91 -7.50 -5.64
N GLY A 27 -23.66 -6.50 -6.49
CA GLY A 27 -24.13 -6.47 -7.86
C GLY A 27 -23.13 -5.80 -8.80
N THR A 28 -23.18 -6.17 -10.08
CA THR A 28 -22.34 -5.61 -11.14
C THR A 28 -23.11 -4.70 -12.10
N VAL A 29 -24.37 -4.39 -11.77
CA VAL A 29 -25.29 -3.54 -12.54
C VAL A 29 -26.05 -2.61 -11.60
N GLY A 30 -26.25 -1.36 -12.02
CA GLY A 30 -27.05 -0.37 -11.29
C GLY A 30 -26.30 0.35 -10.17
N GLY A 31 -26.97 1.32 -9.54
CA GLY A 31 -26.40 2.14 -8.47
C GLY A 31 -25.07 2.78 -8.89
N GLY A 32 -24.05 2.69 -8.04
CA GLY A 32 -22.72 3.25 -8.30
C GLY A 32 -21.91 2.53 -9.39
N THR A 33 -22.31 1.34 -9.85
CA THR A 33 -21.55 0.56 -10.85
C THR A 33 -21.58 1.17 -12.26
N VAL A 34 -22.46 2.16 -12.49
CA VAL A 34 -22.55 2.90 -13.75
C VAL A 34 -21.50 4.02 -13.86
N LEU A 35 -20.90 4.42 -12.73
CA LEU A 35 -19.94 5.51 -12.65
C LEU A 35 -18.58 5.07 -13.22
N GLY A 36 -17.89 5.98 -13.91
CA GLY A 36 -16.67 5.70 -14.66
C GLY A 36 -15.59 4.92 -13.88
N PRO A 37 -15.17 5.37 -12.69
CA PRO A 37 -14.13 4.68 -11.91
C PRO A 37 -14.54 3.29 -11.43
N GLN A 38 -15.74 3.12 -10.88
CA GLN A 38 -16.24 1.83 -10.38
C GLN A 38 -16.41 0.85 -11.54
N LYS A 39 -16.89 1.35 -12.68
CA LYS A 39 -17.05 0.60 -13.92
C LYS A 39 -15.71 0.09 -14.47
N SER A 40 -14.65 0.91 -14.44
CA SER A 40 -13.33 0.50 -14.93
C SER A 40 -12.69 -0.56 -14.03
N VAL A 41 -12.92 -0.51 -12.72
CA VAL A 41 -12.50 -1.59 -11.80
C VAL A 41 -13.24 -2.89 -12.11
N LEU A 42 -14.56 -2.85 -12.29
CA LEU A 42 -15.32 -4.04 -12.67
C LEU A 42 -14.90 -4.60 -14.04
N GLU A 43 -14.48 -3.73 -14.95
CA GLU A 43 -13.95 -4.13 -16.27
C GLU A 43 -12.57 -4.78 -16.15
N MET A 44 -11.68 -4.24 -15.32
CA MET A 44 -10.39 -4.84 -14.98
C MET A 44 -10.55 -6.24 -14.38
N LEU A 45 -11.58 -6.43 -13.55
CA LEU A 45 -11.93 -7.74 -12.97
C LEU A 45 -12.68 -8.66 -13.94
N GLY A 46 -13.06 -8.19 -15.13
CA GLY A 46 -13.82 -8.96 -16.12
C GLY A 46 -15.28 -9.22 -15.73
N LEU A 47 -15.83 -8.46 -14.78
CA LEU A 47 -17.15 -8.67 -14.17
C LEU A 47 -18.12 -7.51 -14.42
N ARG A 48 -17.79 -6.59 -15.32
CA ARG A 48 -18.61 -5.41 -15.61
C ARG A 48 -19.97 -5.79 -16.20
N GLY A 49 -21.03 -5.20 -15.65
CA GLY A 49 -22.37 -5.27 -16.22
C GLY A 49 -23.04 -6.64 -16.08
N ALA A 50 -24.13 -6.83 -16.84
CA ALA A 50 -24.83 -8.09 -16.91
C ALA A 50 -24.01 -9.11 -17.72
N HIS A 51 -24.00 -10.36 -17.26
CA HIS A 51 -23.37 -11.44 -18.02
C HIS A 51 -24.18 -11.73 -19.30
N PRO A 52 -23.53 -11.89 -20.48
CA PRO A 52 -24.22 -11.93 -21.78
C PRO A 52 -25.18 -13.11 -21.94
N THR A 53 -24.88 -14.25 -21.33
CA THR A 53 -25.62 -15.52 -21.54
C THR A 53 -26.17 -16.14 -20.26
N SER A 54 -25.81 -15.60 -19.08
CA SER A 54 -26.11 -16.26 -17.79
C SER A 54 -26.36 -15.20 -16.71
N PRO A 55 -27.60 -14.67 -16.64
CA PRO A 55 -27.95 -13.60 -15.70
C PRO A 55 -27.46 -13.87 -14.27
N GLY A 56 -26.86 -12.88 -13.64
CA GLY A 56 -26.32 -12.98 -12.28
C GLY A 56 -24.92 -13.58 -12.15
N GLN A 57 -24.36 -14.21 -13.20
CA GLN A 57 -23.04 -14.86 -13.10
C GLN A 57 -21.91 -13.88 -12.75
N ASN A 58 -21.93 -12.65 -13.28
CA ASN A 58 -20.95 -11.61 -12.93
C ASN A 58 -21.04 -11.23 -11.44
N SER A 59 -22.24 -11.00 -10.91
CA SER A 59 -22.44 -10.70 -9.48
C SER A 59 -21.97 -11.86 -8.58
N GLN A 60 -22.28 -13.11 -8.96
CA GLN A 60 -21.79 -14.29 -8.24
C GLN A 60 -20.25 -14.42 -8.31
N GLY A 61 -19.66 -14.09 -9.46
CA GLY A 61 -18.21 -14.02 -9.64
C GLY A 61 -17.58 -12.98 -8.71
N LEU A 62 -18.17 -11.79 -8.62
CA LEU A 62 -17.71 -10.74 -7.73
C LEU A 62 -17.85 -11.14 -6.25
N ALA A 63 -18.95 -11.81 -5.87
CA ALA A 63 -19.13 -12.33 -4.52
C ALA A 63 -18.03 -13.36 -4.14
N ARG A 64 -17.70 -14.28 -5.06
CA ARG A 64 -16.58 -15.23 -4.86
C ARG A 64 -15.24 -14.53 -4.76
N LEU A 65 -15.01 -13.52 -5.60
CA LEU A 65 -13.77 -12.74 -5.56
C LEU A 65 -13.62 -11.99 -4.23
N ILE A 66 -14.70 -11.39 -3.72
CA ILE A 66 -14.73 -10.74 -2.40
C ILE A 66 -14.40 -11.77 -1.30
N ALA A 67 -15.04 -12.94 -1.30
CA ALA A 67 -14.75 -13.98 -0.32
C ALA A 67 -13.29 -14.47 -0.38
N ALA A 68 -12.73 -14.65 -1.58
CA ALA A 68 -11.32 -15.01 -1.76
C ALA A 68 -10.36 -13.91 -1.26
N ALA A 69 -10.67 -12.64 -1.53
CA ALA A 69 -9.88 -11.52 -1.03
C ALA A 69 -9.91 -11.44 0.50
N VAL A 70 -11.08 -11.67 1.11
CA VAL A 70 -11.22 -11.78 2.57
C VAL A 70 -10.38 -12.93 3.11
N MET A 71 -10.46 -14.14 2.52
CA MET A 71 -9.64 -15.29 2.92
C MET A 71 -8.13 -14.96 2.89
N ALA A 72 -7.66 -14.31 1.82
CA ALA A 72 -6.26 -13.91 1.70
C ALA A 72 -5.86 -12.89 2.78
N GLY A 73 -6.73 -11.93 3.08
CA GLY A 73 -6.53 -10.96 4.16
C GLY A 73 -6.48 -11.60 5.54
N GLU A 74 -7.41 -12.49 5.85
CA GLU A 74 -7.48 -13.24 7.10
C GLU A 74 -6.21 -14.08 7.31
N LEU A 75 -5.78 -14.81 6.28
CA LEU A 75 -4.55 -15.61 6.32
C LEU A 75 -3.32 -14.73 6.58
N SER A 76 -3.20 -13.61 5.85
CA SER A 76 -2.07 -12.69 6.02
C SER A 76 -2.05 -12.06 7.41
N LEU A 77 -3.21 -11.63 7.93
CA LEU A 77 -3.31 -10.97 9.23
C LEU A 77 -3.03 -11.94 10.37
N LEU A 78 -3.63 -13.13 10.34
CA LEU A 78 -3.43 -14.16 11.36
C LEU A 78 -1.99 -14.66 11.36
N SER A 79 -1.35 -14.80 10.19
CA SER A 79 0.08 -15.12 10.08
C SER A 79 0.97 -14.04 10.70
N ALA A 80 0.66 -12.76 10.44
CA ALA A 80 1.42 -11.64 11.01
C ALA A 80 1.23 -11.53 12.53
N LEU A 81 0.05 -11.87 13.06
CA LEU A 81 -0.21 -11.95 14.49
C LEU A 81 0.57 -13.11 15.12
N ALA A 82 0.50 -14.31 14.54
CA ALA A 82 1.20 -15.49 15.02
C ALA A 82 2.73 -15.29 15.04
N ALA A 83 3.29 -14.60 14.04
CA ALA A 83 4.72 -14.29 13.95
C ALA A 83 5.14 -13.02 14.72
N GLY A 84 4.22 -12.28 15.32
CA GLY A 84 4.53 -11.00 16.00
C GLY A 84 4.96 -9.87 15.06
N HIS A 85 4.64 -9.94 13.77
CA HIS A 85 5.03 -8.97 12.74
C HIS A 85 4.07 -7.79 12.56
N LEU A 86 2.88 -7.84 13.17
CA LEU A 86 1.81 -6.88 12.90
C LEU A 86 2.23 -5.41 13.14
N ILE A 87 2.86 -5.11 14.28
CA ILE A 87 3.28 -3.73 14.63
C ILE A 87 4.37 -3.24 13.67
N ARG A 88 5.34 -4.10 13.35
CA ARG A 88 6.41 -3.76 12.40
C ARG A 88 5.84 -3.38 11.03
N ALA A 89 4.91 -4.19 10.52
CA ALA A 89 4.24 -3.89 9.24
C ALA A 89 3.46 -2.57 9.30
N HIS A 90 2.76 -2.30 10.41
CA HIS A 90 2.04 -1.05 10.62
C HIS A 90 2.96 0.17 10.60
N MET A 91 4.08 0.11 11.32
CA MET A 91 5.05 1.20 11.37
C MET A 91 5.74 1.45 10.03
N ALA A 92 5.94 0.41 9.23
CA ALA A 92 6.60 0.52 7.92
C ALA A 92 5.66 1.04 6.82
N HIS A 93 4.39 0.59 6.79
CA HIS A 93 3.52 0.80 5.64
C HIS A 93 2.29 1.69 5.91
N ASN A 94 1.86 1.82 7.17
CA ASN A 94 0.67 2.59 7.52
C ASN A 94 0.99 3.89 8.28
N ARG A 95 2.26 4.14 8.61
CA ARG A 95 2.72 5.40 9.21
C ARG A 95 3.69 6.09 8.27
N SER A 96 3.51 7.40 8.07
CA SER A 96 4.49 8.20 7.35
C SER A 96 5.82 8.18 8.10
N GLN A 97 6.92 7.90 7.40
CA GLN A 97 8.25 8.25 7.90
C GLN A 97 8.33 9.77 7.88
N ALA A 98 8.47 10.40 9.05
CA ALA A 98 8.72 11.83 9.11
C ALA A 98 10.05 12.08 8.39
N ASN A 99 10.00 12.77 7.24
CA ASN A 99 11.20 13.22 6.56
C ASN A 99 11.71 14.43 7.34
N THR A 100 12.37 14.20 8.47
CA THR A 100 13.01 15.29 9.23
C THR A 100 14.20 15.73 8.42
N GLU A 101 14.11 16.89 7.76
CA GLU A 101 15.29 17.51 7.16
C GLU A 101 16.39 17.65 8.22
N PRO A 102 17.66 17.35 7.91
CA PRO A 102 18.75 17.61 8.84
C PRO A 102 18.70 19.09 9.20
N VAL A 103 18.58 19.39 10.49
CA VAL A 103 18.70 20.75 11.00
C VAL A 103 19.98 21.34 10.42
N ALA A 104 19.86 22.29 9.50
CA ALA A 104 20.99 23.00 8.93
C ALA A 104 21.77 23.60 10.10
N THR A 105 22.97 23.08 10.33
CA THR A 105 23.83 23.59 11.39
C THR A 105 24.25 24.99 10.99
N PRO A 106 23.98 26.05 11.78
CA PRO A 106 24.36 27.40 11.38
C PRO A 106 25.89 27.48 11.28
N ALA A 107 26.39 27.81 10.09
CA ALA A 107 27.82 28.00 9.84
C ALA A 107 28.34 29.20 10.66
N THR A 108 29.40 28.99 11.43
CA THR A 108 30.10 30.06 12.14
C THR A 108 31.00 30.81 11.15
N PRO A 109 30.95 32.16 11.07
CA PRO A 109 31.77 32.90 10.11
C PRO A 109 33.24 32.86 10.52
N SER A 110 34.10 32.30 9.65
CA SER A 110 35.56 32.34 9.81
C SER A 110 36.13 33.66 9.27
N SER A 111 37.00 34.31 10.05
CA SER A 111 37.75 35.52 9.66
C SER A 111 38.79 35.18 8.57
N GLU A 112 38.65 35.78 7.37
CA GLU A 112 39.65 35.72 6.30
C GLU A 112 40.93 36.47 6.70
N LYS A 113 42.08 35.79 6.65
CA LYS A 113 43.40 36.44 6.59
C LYS A 113 43.78 36.64 5.11
N GLY A 114 43.66 37.87 4.62
CA GLY A 114 44.16 38.26 3.30
C GLY A 114 45.70 38.30 3.22
N PRO A 115 46.34 38.07 2.06
CA PRO A 115 47.80 38.09 1.93
C PRO A 115 48.38 39.53 1.93
N LEU A 116 49.47 39.73 2.69
CA LEU A 116 50.26 40.97 2.73
C LEU A 116 51.10 41.18 1.44
N ALA A 117 51.23 42.45 1.07
CA ALA A 117 51.66 43.01 -0.22
C ALA A 117 53.14 42.84 -0.65
N LYS A 118 53.41 43.07 -1.96
CA LYS A 118 54.69 43.60 -2.46
C LYS A 118 54.46 44.76 -3.45
N ALA A 119 54.66 45.99 -2.98
CA ALA A 119 54.61 47.21 -3.78
C ALA A 119 55.88 47.37 -4.63
N HIS A 120 55.74 47.61 -5.94
CA HIS A 120 56.83 47.97 -6.84
C HIS A 120 57.00 49.50 -6.87
N LEU A 121 58.20 49.96 -6.50
CA LEU A 121 58.61 51.37 -6.49
C LEU A 121 59.32 51.70 -7.82
N GLY A 122 58.59 52.29 -8.77
CA GLY A 122 59.13 52.85 -10.02
C GLY A 122 59.29 54.37 -9.92
N ARG A 123 60.55 54.83 -9.92
CA ARG A 123 60.98 56.23 -9.96
C ARG A 123 60.52 56.93 -11.25
N ASN A 124 59.84 58.08 -11.14
CA ASN A 124 59.84 59.08 -12.20
C ASN A 124 60.72 60.26 -11.78
N LYS A 125 61.65 60.61 -12.67
CA LYS A 125 62.35 61.89 -12.70
C LYS A 125 61.44 62.90 -13.38
N ASP A 126 61.28 64.05 -12.72
CA ASP A 126 61.21 65.44 -13.22
C ASP A 126 60.35 66.29 -12.27
#